data_AF-A0A924M6D4-F1
#
_entry.id   AF-A0A924M6D4-F1
#
_cell.length_a   1.000
_cell.length_b   1.000
_cell.length_c   1.000
_cell.angle_alpha   90.00
_cell.angle_beta   90.00
_cell.angle_gamma   90.00
#
_symmetry.space_group_name_H-M   'P 1'
#
loop_
_entity.id
_entity.type
_entity.pdbx_description
1 polymer ?
#
loop_
_entity_poly.entity_id
_entity_poly.type
_entity_poly.pdbx_seq_one_letter_code
_entity_poly.pdbx_strand_id
1 'polypeptide(L)'
;MVVFQAESYHTLFTAARSGAGIAALPRYPTSNYFSDGSLMHVLPEWIFDRYTVYVALPTRKLIPARTRAFLDFASEMVLRPLGASQFALDPPILAPPRVVAATKAGK
;
A
#
# COMPACT_ATOMS: atom_id res chain seq x y z
N MET A 1 -22.26 -6.98 12.99
CA MET A 1 -21.22 -6.40 12.11
C MET A 1 -20.31 -7.53 11.68
N VAL A 2 -20.35 -7.92 10.40
CA VAL A 2 -19.47 -8.99 9.89
C VAL A 2 -18.17 -8.34 9.47
N VAL A 3 -17.05 -8.87 9.99
CA VAL A 3 -15.70 -8.40 9.63
C VAL A 3 -15.11 -9.42 8.67
N PHE A 4 -14.79 -8.97 7.46
CA PHE A 4 -14.07 -9.77 6.46
C PHE A 4 -12.57 -9.52 6.60
N GLN A 5 -11.79 -10.59 6.73
CA GLN A 5 -10.33 -10.54 6.86
C GLN A 5 -9.71 -11.35 5.74
N ALA A 6 -8.66 -10.81 5.12
CA ALA A 6 -7.87 -11.50 4.12
C ALA A 6 -6.42 -11.04 4.18
N GLU A 7 -5.49 -11.98 4.05
CA GLU A 7 -4.04 -11.73 4.05
C GLU A 7 -3.52 -11.21 2.69
N SER A 8 -4.38 -11.20 1.67
CA SER A 8 -4.03 -10.77 0.33
C SER A 8 -4.73 -9.47 -0.02
N TYR A 9 -3.94 -8.50 -0.46
CA TYR A 9 -4.42 -7.25 -1.04
C TYR A 9 -5.47 -7.48 -2.13
N HIS A 10 -5.24 -8.42 -3.05
CA HIS A 10 -6.12 -8.66 -4.19
C HIS A 10 -7.54 -9.07 -3.74
N THR A 11 -7.63 -9.87 -2.67
CA THR A 11 -8.91 -10.32 -2.12
C THR A 11 -9.69 -9.17 -1.49
N LEU A 12 -9.02 -8.33 -0.70
CA LEU A 12 -9.65 -7.12 -0.11
C LEU A 12 -10.09 -6.13 -1.20
N PHE A 13 -9.24 -5.92 -2.21
CA PHE A 13 -9.55 -5.07 -3.35
C PHE A 13 -10.80 -5.56 -4.10
N THR A 14 -10.87 -6.85 -4.41
CA THR A 14 -12.00 -7.44 -5.12
C THR A 14 -13.30 -7.32 -4.31
N ALA A 15 -13.24 -7.57 -3.00
CA ALA A 15 -14.38 -7.44 -2.10
C ALA A 15 -14.88 -5.98 -2.00
N ALA A 16 -13.97 -5.01 -1.90
CA ALA A 16 -14.33 -3.58 -1.90
C ALA A 16 -14.98 -3.18 -3.22
N ARG A 17 -14.38 -3.61 -4.35
CA ARG A 17 -14.91 -3.35 -5.70
C ARG A 17 -16.27 -4.00 -5.94
N SER A 18 -16.57 -5.14 -5.30
CA SER A 18 -17.88 -5.80 -5.40
C SER A 18 -18.93 -5.20 -4.46
N GLY A 19 -18.61 -4.11 -3.75
CA GLY A 19 -19.55 -3.47 -2.82
C GLY A 19 -19.74 -4.23 -1.50
N ALA A 20 -18.83 -5.13 -1.13
CA ALA A 20 -18.92 -5.87 0.13
C ALA A 20 -18.65 -4.98 1.36
N GLY A 21 -18.09 -3.78 1.17
CA GLY A 21 -17.88 -2.80 2.23
C GLY A 21 -16.70 -1.86 1.99
N ILE A 22 -16.18 -1.29 3.07
CA ILE A 22 -15.01 -0.40 3.08
C ILE A 22 -13.76 -1.22 3.40
N ALA A 23 -12.68 -1.03 2.64
CA ALA A 23 -11.40 -1.69 2.86
C ALA A 23 -10.25 -0.68 2.92
N ALA A 24 -9.28 -0.94 3.80
CA ALA A 24 -8.01 -0.21 3.81
C ALA A 24 -7.11 -0.79 2.71
N LEU A 25 -6.84 -0.02 1.67
CA LEU A 25 -6.08 -0.44 0.50
C LEU A 25 -4.86 0.48 0.26
N PRO A 26 -3.70 -0.06 -0.15
CA PRO A 26 -2.57 0.76 -0.55
C PRO A 26 -2.91 1.64 -1.75
N ARG A 27 -2.46 2.89 -1.72
CA ARG A 27 -2.83 3.91 -2.72
C ARG A 27 -2.22 3.70 -4.10
N TYR A 28 -0.99 3.19 -4.18
CA TYR A 28 -0.30 2.99 -5.46
C TYR A 28 -1.02 2.02 -6.41
N PRO A 29 -1.29 0.75 -6.03
CA PRO A 29 -1.97 -0.18 -6.92
C PRO A 29 -3.46 0.17 -7.14
N THR A 30 -4.06 0.99 -6.28
CA THR A 30 -5.46 1.41 -6.41
C THR A 30 -5.67 2.70 -7.20
N SER A 31 -4.59 3.45 -7.48
CA SER A 31 -4.64 4.78 -8.12
C SER A 31 -5.52 4.83 -9.37
N ASN A 32 -5.40 3.85 -10.27
CA ASN A 32 -6.16 3.77 -11.52
C ASN A 32 -7.67 3.50 -11.33
N TYR A 33 -8.07 2.97 -10.17
CA TYR A 33 -9.46 2.63 -9.87
C TYR A 33 -10.22 3.74 -9.13
N PHE A 34 -9.54 4.85 -8.82
CA PHE A 34 -10.22 6.07 -8.39
C PHE A 34 -10.69 6.91 -9.59
N SER A 35 -9.97 6.84 -10.73
CA SER A 35 -10.32 7.60 -11.92
C SER A 35 -11.56 7.06 -12.65
N ASP A 36 -11.88 5.77 -12.52
CA ASP A 36 -13.04 5.13 -13.16
C ASP A 36 -14.30 5.10 -12.26
N GLY A 37 -14.20 5.59 -11.02
CA GLY A 37 -15.28 5.57 -10.04
C GLY A 37 -15.58 4.19 -9.44
N SER A 38 -14.78 3.16 -9.74
CA SER A 38 -14.91 1.83 -9.14
C SER A 38 -14.58 1.83 -7.64
N LEU A 39 -13.76 2.78 -7.19
CA LEU A 39 -13.43 2.99 -5.78
C LEU A 39 -13.59 4.47 -5.42
N MET A 40 -14.08 4.71 -4.19
CA MET A 40 -14.20 6.04 -3.61
C MET A 40 -13.37 6.13 -2.33
N HIS A 41 -12.64 7.24 -2.17
CA HIS A 41 -11.90 7.50 -0.94
C HIS A 41 -12.85 8.06 0.13
N VAL A 42 -13.18 7.24 1.13
CA VAL A 42 -14.18 7.58 2.17
C VAL A 42 -13.59 8.49 3.26
N LEU A 43 -12.29 8.40 3.53
CA LEU A 43 -11.60 9.14 4.60
C LEU A 43 -10.34 9.86 4.07
N PRO A 44 -10.48 10.93 3.28
CA PRO A 44 -9.37 11.58 2.59
C PRO A 44 -8.27 12.14 3.49
N GLU A 45 -8.63 12.58 4.70
CA GLU A 45 -7.70 13.16 5.69
C GLU A 45 -7.02 12.10 6.56
N TRP A 46 -7.31 10.82 6.33
CA TRP A 46 -6.89 9.73 7.20
C TRP A 46 -5.96 8.76 6.49
N ILE A 47 -4.78 8.55 7.08
CA ILE A 47 -3.78 7.61 6.58
C ILE A 47 -3.72 6.43 7.54
N PHE A 48 -4.03 5.23 7.04
CA PHE A 48 -4.00 4.00 7.84
C PHE A 48 -2.57 3.70 8.32
N ASP A 49 -1.63 3.63 7.36
CA ASP A 49 -0.22 3.37 7.62
C ASP A 49 0.63 3.82 6.41
N ARG A 50 1.94 4.01 6.61
CA ARG A 50 2.90 4.35 5.54
C ARG A 50 3.92 3.23 5.40
N TYR A 51 3.94 2.60 4.23
CA TYR A 51 4.89 1.52 3.93
C TYR A 51 6.08 2.06 3.14
N THR A 52 7.29 1.69 3.57
CA THR A 52 8.53 1.92 2.78
C THR A 52 8.92 0.63 2.08
N VAL A 53 9.10 0.70 0.76
CA VAL A 53 9.56 -0.44 -0.04
C VAL A 53 11.08 -0.45 -0.06
N TYR A 54 11.67 -1.56 0.36
CA TYR A 54 13.12 -1.76 0.36
C TYR A 54 13.52 -2.86 -0.63
N VAL A 55 14.70 -2.70 -1.22
CA VAL A 55 15.37 -3.77 -1.96
C VAL A 55 16.27 -4.52 -0.99
N ALA A 56 15.92 -5.76 -0.66
CA ALA A 56 16.76 -6.62 0.18
C ALA A 56 17.85 -7.28 -0.67
N LEU A 57 19.12 -7.04 -0.32
CA LEU A 57 20.29 -7.63 -0.97
C LEU A 57 21.11 -8.43 0.04
N PRO A 58 21.77 -9.53 -0.38
CA PRO A 58 22.64 -10.29 0.51
C PRO A 58 23.75 -9.42 1.11
N THR A 59 23.98 -9.52 2.43
CA THR A 59 24.96 -8.72 3.18
C THR A 59 26.41 -8.90 2.71
N ARG A 60 26.74 -10.06 2.12
CA ARG A 60 28.10 -10.40 1.70
C ARG A 60 28.17 -10.59 0.18
N LYS A 61 29.03 -9.76 -0.44
CA LYS A 61 29.73 -9.95 -1.71
C LYS A 61 29.00 -9.47 -2.98
N LEU A 62 29.72 -8.62 -3.72
CA LEU A 62 29.65 -8.39 -5.17
C LEU A 62 28.27 -8.63 -5.78
N ILE A 63 27.46 -7.57 -5.84
CA ILE A 63 26.21 -7.57 -6.61
C ILE A 63 26.59 -7.88 -8.07
N PRO A 64 26.12 -9.00 -8.65
CA PRO A 64 26.42 -9.31 -10.04
C PRO A 64 25.95 -8.19 -10.96
N ALA A 65 26.65 -7.94 -12.07
CA ALA A 65 26.29 -6.90 -13.02
C ALA A 65 24.84 -7.03 -13.51
N ARG A 66 24.34 -8.27 -13.68
CA ARG A 66 22.95 -8.55 -14.04
C ARG A 66 21.95 -8.09 -12.98
N THR A 67 22.25 -8.29 -11.69
CA THR A 67 21.41 -7.82 -10.59
C THR A 67 21.41 -6.30 -10.55
N ARG A 68 22.57 -5.65 -10.74
CA ARG A 68 22.65 -4.19 -10.81
C ARG A 68 21.82 -3.62 -11.96
N ALA A 69 21.96 -4.18 -13.16
CA ALA A 69 21.16 -3.76 -14.32
C ALA A 69 19.66 -3.96 -14.09
N PHE A 70 19.26 -5.05 -13.41
CA PHE A 70 17.86 -5.26 -13.01
C PHE A 70 17.40 -4.21 -12.00
N LEU A 71 18.22 -3.87 -11.00
CA LEU A 71 17.89 -2.84 -10.02
C LEU A 71 17.76 -1.46 -10.67
N ASP A 72 18.65 -1.13 -11.60
CA ASP A 72 18.58 0.12 -12.37
C ASP A 72 17.26 0.18 -13.14
N PHE A 73 16.93 -0.87 -13.90
CA PHE A 73 15.65 -1.00 -14.61
C PHE A 73 14.42 -0.91 -13.68
N ALA A 74 14.41 -1.68 -12.59
CA ALA A 74 13.31 -1.71 -11.63
C ALA A 74 13.16 -0.36 -10.91
N SER A 75 14.27 0.35 -10.67
CA SER A 75 14.25 1.67 -10.08
C SER A 75 13.56 2.69 -10.98
N GLU A 76 13.77 2.61 -12.29
CA GLU A 76 13.10 3.48 -13.26
C GLU A 76 11.62 3.15 -13.42
N MET A 77 11.26 1.86 -13.46
CA MET A 77 9.88 1.44 -13.69
C MET A 77 8.98 1.50 -12.46
N VAL A 78 9.53 1.26 -11.27
CA VAL A 78 8.74 1.06 -10.05
C VAL A 78 9.10 2.09 -8.99
N LEU A 79 10.39 2.23 -8.64
CA LEU A 79 10.78 3.08 -7.51
C LEU A 79 10.62 4.58 -7.79
N ARG A 80 10.91 5.03 -9.01
CA ARG A 80 10.79 6.44 -9.41
C ARG A 80 9.32 6.88 -9.51
N PRO A 81 8.40 6.12 -10.12
CA PRO A 81 6.97 6.41 -10.04
C PRO A 81 6.42 6.38 -8.61
N LEU A 82 6.89 5.44 -7.76
CA LEU A 82 6.50 5.39 -6.34
C LEU A 82 6.95 6.64 -5.57
N GLY A 83 8.17 7.12 -5.81
CA GLY A 83 8.72 8.30 -5.11
C GLY A 83 8.19 9.64 -5.63
N ALA A 84 7.91 9.75 -6.93
CA ALA A 84 7.57 11.03 -7.56
C ALA A 84 6.08 11.43 -7.41
N SER A 85 5.17 10.49 -7.16
CA SER A 85 3.74 10.75 -7.37
C SER A 85 2.92 11.03 -6.10
N GLN A 86 3.40 10.77 -4.87
CA GLN A 86 2.46 10.60 -3.72
C GLN A 86 2.94 11.12 -2.38
N PHE A 87 4.22 10.94 -2.02
CA PHE A 87 4.70 11.27 -0.68
C PHE A 87 4.78 12.79 -0.39
N ALA A 88 4.84 13.62 -1.42
CA ALA A 88 4.96 15.08 -1.27
C ALA A 88 3.60 15.78 -1.01
N LEU A 89 2.47 15.10 -1.20
CA LEU A 89 1.13 15.69 -1.02
C LEU A 89 0.46 15.28 0.30
N ASP A 90 1.03 14.33 1.02
CA ASP A 90 0.45 13.92 2.29
C ASP A 90 0.91 14.88 3.40
N PRO A 91 0.00 15.36 4.28
CA PRO A 91 0.37 16.25 5.37
C PRO A 91 1.44 15.63 6.28
N PRO A 92 2.30 16.46 6.90
CA PRO A 92 3.32 16.00 7.83
C PRO A 92 2.68 15.27 9.01
N ILE A 93 3.46 14.37 9.64
CA ILE A 93 3.03 13.45 10.70
C ILE A 93 2.35 14.24 11.84
N LEU A 94 1.02 14.32 11.82
CA LEU A 94 0.20 14.56 13.00
C LEU A 94 -0.21 13.18 13.49
N ALA A 95 0.46 12.71 14.55
CA ALA A 95 0.30 11.43 15.27
C ALA A 95 -0.61 10.36 14.63
N PRO A 96 -0.11 9.13 14.38
CA PRO A 96 -0.92 8.09 13.76
C PRO A 96 -2.21 7.89 14.58
N PRO A 97 -3.39 7.97 13.94
CA PRO A 97 -4.64 7.74 14.63
C PRO A 97 -4.60 6.32 15.21
N ARG A 98 -4.74 6.23 16.54
CA ARG A 98 -4.75 4.96 17.27
C ARG A 98 -5.85 4.06 16.71
N VAL A 99 -5.49 3.14 15.83
CA VAL A 99 -6.35 1.99 15.53
C VAL A 99 -6.26 1.07 16.75
N VAL A 100 -7.27 1.18 17.63
CA VAL A 100 -7.57 0.12 18.57
C VAL A 100 -8.00 -1.06 17.70
N ALA A 101 -7.05 -1.94 17.38
CA ALA A 101 -7.38 -3.25 16.85
C ALA A 101 -8.43 -3.82 17.79
N ALA A 102 -9.66 -4.00 17.29
CA ALA A 102 -10.66 -4.77 17.99
C ALA A 102 -10.09 -6.17 18.11
N THR A 103 -9.39 -6.41 19.22
CA THR A 103 -8.98 -7.73 19.66
C THR A 103 -10.27 -8.52 19.71
N LYS A 104 -10.34 -9.58 18.92
CA LYS A 104 -11.36 -10.60 19.15
C LYS A 104 -10.99 -11.24 20.48
N ALA A 105 -11.59 -10.73 21.54
CA ALA A 105 -11.77 -11.43 22.79
C ALA A 105 -12.45 -12.77 22.52
N GLY A 106 -12.01 -13.80 23.24
CA GLY A 106 -12.81 -15.00 23.48
C GLY A 106 -12.31 -16.26 22.76
N LYS A 107 -11.46 -16.99 23.50
CA LYS A 107 -11.46 -18.43 23.77
C LYS A 107 -11.85 -19.41 22.66
#